data_AF-A0A926A5V5-F1
#
_entry.id   AF-A0A926A5V5-F1
#
_cell.length_a   1.000
_cell.length_b   1.000
_cell.length_c   1.000
_cell.angle_alpha   90.00
_cell.angle_beta   90.00
_cell.angle_gamma   90.00
#
_symmetry.space_group_name_H-M   'P 1'
#
loop_
_entity.id
_entity.type
_entity.pdbx_description
1 polymer ?
#
loop_
_entity_poly.entity_id
_entity_poly.type
_entity_poly.pdbx_seq_one_letter_code
_entity_poly.pdbx_strand_id
1 'polypeptide(L)'
;MTELLVLRVVHILAGIFWLGAGLMTSLFLVPALSSAGAAGGAVMQALRARGLMTWMPVAAGLTMFSGTRLFWIASGGALGAYAATPSGRVFALAGAASVAGFLIAMFVGRPAQQQAMQLQQSAVDHADKRKAIEQRIARLRRRGSLASLAGLLLLVASATGMSVARYV
;
A
#
# COMPACT_ATOMS: atom_id res chain seq x y z
N MET A 1 18.29 -9.51 23.30
CA MET A 1 18.99 -8.74 22.24
C MET A 1 18.69 -9.26 20.84
N THR A 2 18.68 -10.58 20.63
CA THR A 2 18.41 -11.22 19.33
C THR A 2 17.05 -10.84 18.72
N GLU A 3 15.97 -10.85 19.50
CA GLU A 3 14.62 -10.49 19.03
C GLU A 3 14.59 -9.09 18.36
N LEU A 4 15.16 -8.08 19.03
CA LEU A 4 15.16 -6.71 18.53
C LEU A 4 15.88 -6.58 17.18
N LEU A 5 17.01 -7.27 17.02
CA LEU A 5 17.77 -7.25 15.76
C LEU A 5 16.99 -7.93 14.63
N VAL A 6 16.41 -9.10 14.90
CA VAL A 6 15.58 -9.83 13.91
C VAL A 6 14.39 -8.98 13.48
N LEU A 7 13.67 -8.40 14.43
CA LEU A 7 12.52 -7.55 14.13
C LEU A 7 12.91 -6.32 13.32
N ARG A 8 14.04 -5.67 13.62
CA ARG A 8 14.53 -4.53 12.82
C ARG A 8 14.85 -4.93 11.40
N VAL A 9 15.56 -6.04 11.20
CA VAL A 9 15.89 -6.54 9.86
C VAL A 9 14.61 -6.83 9.06
N VAL A 10 13.67 -7.56 9.66
CA VAL A 10 12.38 -7.87 9.02
C VAL A 10 11.61 -6.59 8.70
N HIS A 11 11.50 -5.66 9.65
CA HIS A 11 10.78 -4.40 9.48
C HIS A 11 11.34 -3.57 8.32
N ILE A 12 12.66 -3.38 8.30
CA ILE A 12 13.34 -2.53 7.32
C ILE A 12 13.28 -3.17 5.94
N LEU A 13 13.63 -4.46 5.80
CA LEU A 13 13.65 -5.12 4.50
C LEU A 13 12.25 -5.25 3.90
N ALA A 14 11.25 -5.62 4.72
CA ALA A 14 9.86 -5.67 4.27
C ALA A 14 9.33 -4.27 3.91
N GLY A 15 9.68 -3.26 4.70
CA GLY A 15 9.28 -1.87 4.47
C GLY A 15 9.88 -1.29 3.19
N ILE A 16 11.18 -1.52 2.94
CA ILE A 16 11.86 -1.13 1.71
C ILE A 16 11.20 -1.78 0.50
N PHE A 17 10.97 -3.09 0.56
CA PHE A 17 10.29 -3.80 -0.53
C PHE A 17 8.88 -3.24 -0.76
N TRP A 18 8.10 -3.05 0.30
CA TRP A 18 6.71 -2.60 0.21
C TRP A 18 6.59 -1.18 -0.35
N LEU A 19 7.29 -0.21 0.25
CA LEU A 19 7.28 1.18 -0.22
C LEU A 19 7.92 1.30 -1.60
N GLY A 20 9.08 0.67 -1.82
CA GLY A 20 9.80 0.72 -3.08
C GLY A 20 8.99 0.13 -4.23
N ALA A 21 8.37 -1.03 -4.03
CA ALA A 21 7.50 -1.62 -5.03
C ALA A 21 6.21 -0.80 -5.23
N GLY A 22 5.67 -0.19 -4.17
CA GLY A 22 4.55 0.75 -4.26
C GLY A 22 4.86 1.96 -5.14
N LEU A 23 6.02 2.61 -4.92
CA LEU A 23 6.51 3.73 -5.71
C LEU A 23 6.75 3.33 -7.17
N MET A 24 7.52 2.25 -7.39
CA MET A 24 7.80 1.71 -8.73
C MET A 24 6.51 1.39 -9.49
N THR A 25 5.56 0.74 -8.81
CA THR A 25 4.30 0.34 -9.44
C THR A 25 3.46 1.56 -9.81
N SER A 26 3.34 2.51 -8.89
CA SER A 26 2.39 3.64 -9.03
C SER A 26 2.91 4.71 -9.98
N LEU A 27 4.22 5.01 -9.95
CA LEU A 27 4.83 6.11 -10.69
C LEU A 27 5.34 5.70 -12.07
N PHE A 28 5.72 4.44 -12.26
CA PHE A 28 6.37 3.99 -13.50
C PHE A 28 5.60 2.85 -14.18
N LEU A 29 5.37 1.75 -13.46
CA LEU A 29 4.82 0.54 -14.07
C LEU A 29 3.39 0.73 -14.55
N VAL A 30 2.47 1.21 -13.70
CA VAL A 30 1.06 1.41 -14.06
C VAL A 30 0.91 2.39 -15.24
N PRO A 31 1.55 3.57 -15.24
CA PRO A 31 1.55 4.46 -16.39
C PRO A 31 2.06 3.78 -17.67
N ALA A 32 3.20 3.08 -17.61
CA ALA A 32 3.78 2.40 -18.76
C ALA A 32 2.88 1.28 -19.32
N LEU A 33 2.23 0.52 -18.44
CA LEU A 33 1.30 -0.54 -18.85
C LEU A 33 0.02 0.04 -19.45
N SER A 34 -0.43 1.20 -18.97
CA SER A 34 -1.63 1.87 -19.49
C SER A 34 -1.45 2.38 -20.91
N SER A 35 -0.24 2.86 -21.27
CA SER A 35 0.08 3.30 -22.63
C SER A 35 0.37 2.13 -23.57
N ALA A 36 0.77 0.96 -23.04
CA ALA A 36 1.07 -0.25 -23.82
C ALA A 36 -0.17 -1.02 -24.32
N GLY A 37 -1.39 -0.60 -23.98
CA GLY A 37 -2.62 -1.23 -24.44
C GLY A 37 -2.72 -2.72 -24.07
N ALA A 38 -2.97 -3.59 -25.06
CA ALA A 38 -3.15 -5.03 -24.85
C ALA A 38 -1.92 -5.73 -24.25
N ALA A 39 -0.71 -5.30 -24.60
CA ALA A 39 0.54 -5.86 -24.07
C ALA A 39 0.67 -5.63 -22.56
N GLY A 40 0.15 -4.50 -22.05
CA GLY A 40 0.14 -4.19 -20.62
C GLY A 40 -0.68 -5.19 -19.80
N GLY A 41 -1.77 -5.71 -20.37
CA GLY A 41 -2.60 -6.73 -19.73
C GLY A 41 -1.85 -8.05 -19.48
N ALA A 42 -1.10 -8.52 -20.48
CA ALA A 42 -0.30 -9.75 -20.38
C ALA A 42 0.80 -9.64 -19.30
N VAL A 43 1.50 -8.51 -19.24
CA VAL A 43 2.52 -8.26 -18.21
C VAL A 43 1.90 -8.25 -16.81
N MET A 44 0.75 -7.59 -16.62
CA MET A 44 0.03 -7.62 -15.34
C MET A 44 -0.39 -9.02 -14.93
N GLN A 45 -0.82 -9.86 -15.89
CA GLN A 45 -1.19 -11.24 -15.60
C GLN A 45 0.03 -12.06 -15.17
N ALA A 46 1.17 -11.90 -15.84
CA ALA A 46 2.42 -12.56 -15.45
C ALA A 46 2.90 -12.12 -14.05
N LEU A 47 2.80 -10.83 -13.72
CA LEU A 47 3.12 -10.32 -12.39
C LEU A 47 2.20 -10.88 -11.30
N ARG A 48 0.90 -11.02 -11.60
CA ARG A 48 -0.05 -11.68 -10.69
C ARG A 48 0.29 -13.14 -10.49
N ALA A 49 0.61 -13.87 -11.56
CA ALA A 49 1.01 -15.29 -11.48
C ALA A 49 2.29 -15.48 -10.65
N ARG A 50 3.21 -14.51 -10.67
CA ARG A 50 4.40 -14.47 -9.80
C ARG A 50 4.10 -14.06 -8.35
N GLY A 51 2.83 -13.84 -8.01
CA GLY A 51 2.40 -13.56 -6.64
C GLY A 51 2.57 -12.10 -6.21
N LEU A 52 2.73 -11.12 -7.11
CA LEU A 52 2.85 -9.70 -6.72
C LEU A 52 1.70 -9.24 -5.83
N MET A 53 0.47 -9.73 -6.11
CA MET A 53 -0.74 -9.40 -5.33
C MET A 53 -0.80 -10.05 -3.95
N THR A 54 0.07 -11.02 -3.69
CA THR A 54 0.22 -11.77 -2.43
C THR A 54 1.41 -11.24 -1.64
N TRP A 55 2.55 -11.02 -2.28
CA TRP A 55 3.77 -10.53 -1.62
C TRP A 55 3.62 -9.11 -1.09
N MET A 56 2.85 -8.25 -1.75
CA MET A 56 2.64 -6.88 -1.29
C MET A 56 1.95 -6.80 0.10
N PRO A 57 0.77 -7.44 0.33
CA PRO A 57 0.17 -7.45 1.65
C PRO A 57 0.99 -8.25 2.69
N VAL A 58 1.74 -9.28 2.27
CA VAL A 58 2.67 -9.99 3.18
C VAL A 58 3.76 -9.04 3.69
N ALA A 59 4.42 -8.30 2.80
CA ALA A 59 5.44 -7.33 3.17
C ALA A 59 4.87 -6.19 4.03
N ALA A 60 3.66 -5.72 3.70
CA ALA A 60 2.94 -4.75 4.53
C ALA A 60 2.69 -5.27 5.94
N GLY A 61 2.16 -6.49 6.06
CA GLY A 61 1.92 -7.16 7.34
C GLY A 61 3.20 -7.34 8.14
N LEU A 62 4.26 -7.87 7.53
CA LEU A 62 5.57 -8.02 8.17
C LEU A 62 6.09 -6.68 8.70
N THR A 63 6.00 -5.62 7.91
CA THR A 63 6.41 -4.26 8.32
C THR A 63 5.57 -3.77 9.50
N MET A 64 4.24 -3.83 9.41
CA MET A 64 3.35 -3.32 10.46
C MET A 64 3.51 -4.10 11.77
N PHE A 65 3.46 -5.44 11.73
CA PHE A 65 3.54 -6.26 12.95
C PHE A 65 4.92 -6.19 13.61
N SER A 66 6.00 -6.23 12.83
CA SER A 66 7.34 -6.05 13.40
C SER A 66 7.53 -4.64 13.97
N GLY A 67 6.98 -3.61 13.32
CA GLY A 67 7.01 -2.23 13.79
C GLY A 67 6.25 -2.03 15.10
N THR A 68 5.05 -2.60 15.21
CA THR A 68 4.26 -2.59 16.45
C THR A 68 5.01 -3.28 17.58
N ARG A 69 5.64 -4.42 17.32
CA ARG A 69 6.43 -5.13 18.34
C ARG A 69 7.69 -4.34 18.73
N LEU A 70 8.37 -3.71 17.79
CA LEU A 70 9.51 -2.83 18.08
C LEU A 70 9.10 -1.63 18.94
N PHE A 71 7.94 -1.03 18.64
CA PHE A 71 7.38 0.06 19.44
C PHE A 71 7.02 -0.39 20.86
N TRP A 72 6.47 -1.60 21.02
CA TRP A 72 6.22 -2.21 22.33
C TRP A 72 7.51 -2.44 23.13
N ILE A 73 8.55 -2.99 22.49
CA ILE A 73 9.84 -3.22 23.16
C ILE A 73 10.45 -1.87 23.60
N ALA A 74 10.42 -0.86 22.73
CA ALA A 74 10.94 0.47 23.03
C ALA A 74 10.20 1.18 24.16
N SER A 75 8.90 0.91 24.34
CA SER A 75 8.10 1.52 25.40
C SER A 75 8.30 0.89 26.78
N GLY A 76 9.00 -0.26 26.88
CA GLY A 76 9.12 -1.01 28.12
C GLY A 76 7.79 -1.48 28.70
N GLY A 77 6.75 -1.59 27.86
CA GLY A 77 5.37 -1.91 28.26
C GLY A 77 4.50 -0.68 28.59
N ALA A 78 5.07 0.52 28.67
CA ALA A 78 4.35 1.77 28.94
C ALA A 78 4.04 2.54 27.64
N LEU A 79 3.21 1.97 26.77
CA LEU A 79 2.91 2.53 25.44
C LEU A 79 2.45 4.00 25.47
N GLY A 80 1.54 4.35 26.38
CA GLY A 80 1.00 5.71 26.48
C GLY A 80 2.07 6.74 26.86
N ALA A 81 2.92 6.40 27.83
CA ALA A 81 4.02 7.26 28.26
C ALA A 81 5.07 7.43 27.15
N TYR A 82 5.43 6.33 26.47
CA TYR A 82 6.36 6.39 25.35
C TYR A 82 5.78 7.20 24.18
N ALA A 83 4.52 7.00 23.81
CA ALA A 83 3.85 7.77 22.76
C ALA A 83 3.71 9.27 23.08
N ALA A 84 3.78 9.65 24.35
CA ALA A 84 3.79 11.06 24.76
C ALA A 84 5.15 11.74 24.52
N THR A 85 6.25 10.98 24.51
CA THR A 85 7.60 11.50 24.19
C THR A 85 7.66 12.02 22.74
N PRO A 86 8.55 12.98 22.42
CA PRO A 86 8.72 13.46 21.04
C PRO A 86 8.96 12.34 20.02
N SER A 87 9.97 11.50 20.23
CA SER A 87 10.30 10.38 19.35
C SER A 87 9.16 9.37 19.26
N GLY A 88 8.57 8.98 20.39
CA GLY A 88 7.49 8.01 20.43
C GLY A 88 6.22 8.51 19.74
N ARG A 89 5.93 9.81 19.79
CA ARG A 89 4.82 10.42 19.05
C ARG A 89 5.02 10.35 17.55
N VAL A 90 6.24 10.62 17.06
CA VAL A 90 6.54 10.50 15.63
C VAL A 90 6.44 9.04 15.17
N PHE A 91 6.98 8.08 15.93
CA PHE A 91 6.80 6.66 15.64
C PHE A 91 5.31 6.25 15.59
N ALA A 92 4.50 6.71 16.55
CA ALA A 92 3.08 6.41 16.62
C ALA A 92 2.31 6.98 15.42
N LEU A 93 2.55 8.26 15.08
CA LEU A 93 1.90 8.92 13.94
C LEU A 93 2.34 8.30 12.60
N ALA A 94 3.63 8.00 12.44
CA ALA A 94 4.15 7.33 11.26
C ALA A 94 3.56 5.91 11.11
N GLY A 95 3.48 5.15 12.20
CA GLY A 95 2.83 3.83 12.21
C GLY A 95 1.34 3.93 11.87
N ALA A 96 0.62 4.90 12.42
CA ALA A 96 -0.78 5.14 12.08
C ALA A 96 -0.98 5.50 10.60
N ALA A 97 -0.08 6.33 10.04
CA ALA A 97 -0.11 6.68 8.62
C ALA A 97 0.05 5.47 7.70
N SER A 98 0.98 4.55 7.97
CA SER A 98 1.15 3.35 7.15
C SER A 98 -0.04 2.41 7.23
N VAL A 99 -0.62 2.23 8.44
CA VAL A 99 -1.86 1.46 8.62
C VAL A 99 -3.00 2.10 7.83
N ALA A 100 -3.22 3.41 7.95
CA ALA A 100 -4.26 4.12 7.21
C ALA A 100 -4.06 3.97 5.68
N GLY A 101 -2.83 4.13 5.20
CA GLY A 101 -2.50 3.96 3.78
C GLY A 101 -2.77 2.55 3.28
N PHE A 102 -2.42 1.52 4.06
CA PHE A 102 -2.74 0.12 3.77
C PHE A 102 -4.26 -0.12 3.72
N LEU A 103 -5.01 0.38 4.69
CA LEU A 103 -6.47 0.22 4.76
C LEU A 103 -7.17 0.90 3.57
N ILE A 104 -6.74 2.10 3.18
CA ILE A 104 -7.26 2.79 1.99
C ILE A 104 -7.00 1.96 0.72
N ALA A 105 -5.78 1.44 0.56
CA ALA A 105 -5.46 0.59 -0.59
C ALA A 105 -6.30 -0.69 -0.60
N MET A 106 -6.49 -1.34 0.55
CA MET A 106 -7.21 -2.62 0.68
C MET A 106 -8.72 -2.49 0.54
N PHE A 107 -9.33 -1.48 1.17
CA PHE A 107 -10.78 -1.34 1.26
C PHE A 107 -11.39 -0.35 0.25
N VAL A 108 -10.57 0.51 -0.37
CA VAL A 108 -11.05 1.47 -1.38
C VAL A 108 -10.42 1.22 -2.73
N GLY A 109 -9.08 1.13 -2.80
CA GLY A 109 -8.34 0.95 -4.05
C GLY A 109 -8.64 -0.38 -4.73
N ARG A 110 -8.41 -1.49 -4.00
CA ARG A 110 -8.53 -2.85 -4.53
C ARG A 110 -9.95 -3.19 -5.00
N PRO A 111 -11.03 -2.89 -4.24
CA PRO A 111 -12.39 -3.20 -4.69
C PRO A 111 -12.81 -2.34 -5.89
N ALA A 112 -12.39 -1.07 -5.94
CA ALA A 112 -12.68 -0.22 -7.08
C ALA A 112 -12.05 -0.76 -8.38
N GLN A 113 -10.81 -1.24 -8.33
CA GLN A 113 -10.14 -1.86 -9.47
C GLN A 113 -10.79 -3.19 -9.88
N GLN A 114 -11.14 -4.05 -8.92
CA GLN A 114 -11.81 -5.32 -9.19
C GLN A 114 -13.18 -5.12 -9.83
N GLN A 115 -13.98 -4.19 -9.32
CA GLN A 115 -15.28 -3.85 -9.91
C GLN A 115 -15.14 -3.27 -11.32
N ALA A 116 -14.15 -2.41 -11.54
CA ALA A 116 -13.88 -1.85 -12.88
C ALA A 116 -13.53 -2.96 -13.89
N MET A 117 -12.72 -3.95 -13.46
CA MET A 117 -12.35 -5.09 -14.30
C MET A 117 -13.53 -6.01 -14.61
N GLN A 118 -14.33 -6.38 -13.60
CA GLN A 118 -15.52 -7.21 -13.78
C GLN A 118 -16.52 -6.55 -14.72
N LEU A 119 -16.75 -5.24 -14.54
CA LEU A 119 -17.67 -4.49 -15.38
C LEU A 119 -17.16 -4.32 -16.82
N GLN A 120 -15.84 -4.30 -17.01
CA GLN A 120 -15.24 -4.28 -18.33
C GLN A 120 -15.40 -5.62 -19.07
N GLN A 121 -15.42 -6.74 -18.34
CA GLN A 121 -15.69 -8.07 -18.91
C GLN A 121 -17.16 -8.22 -19.31
N SER A 122 -18.10 -7.72 -18.50
CA SER A 122 -19.53 -7.81 -18.80
C SER A 122 -20.02 -6.79 -19.85
N ALA A 123 -19.19 -5.80 -20.21
CA ALA A 123 -19.54 -4.80 -21.22
C ALA A 123 -19.66 -5.39 -22.64
N VAL A 124 -19.11 -6.58 -22.88
CA VAL A 124 -19.14 -7.26 -24.19
C VAL A 124 -20.57 -7.67 -24.58
N ASP A 125 -21.44 -7.93 -23.60
CA ASP A 125 -22.77 -8.50 -23.83
C ASP A 125 -23.90 -7.45 -23.87
N HIS A 126 -23.61 -6.16 -23.61
CA HIS A 126 -24.63 -5.12 -23.41
C HIS A 126 -24.33 -3.83 -24.21
N ALA A 127 -24.47 -3.91 -25.54
CA ALA A 127 -24.21 -2.81 -26.46
C ALA A 127 -25.11 -1.57 -26.22
N ASP A 128 -26.34 -1.77 -25.77
CA ASP A 128 -27.33 -0.75 -25.42
C ASP A 128 -26.93 0.10 -24.19
N LYS A 129 -26.18 -0.50 -23.26
CA LYS A 129 -25.74 0.14 -22.00
C LYS A 129 -24.28 0.57 -22.00
N ARG A 130 -23.61 0.47 -23.14
CA ARG A 130 -22.16 0.70 -23.28
C ARG A 130 -21.68 2.02 -22.68
N LYS A 131 -22.34 3.15 -23.00
CA LYS A 131 -21.97 4.47 -22.46
C LYS A 131 -22.08 4.56 -20.93
N ALA A 132 -23.13 3.99 -20.35
CA ALA A 132 -23.33 4.00 -18.90
C ALA A 132 -22.29 3.12 -18.18
N ILE A 133 -21.94 1.98 -18.79
CA ILE A 133 -20.88 1.08 -18.32
C ILE A 133 -19.52 1.79 -18.35
N GLU A 134 -19.16 2.41 -19.46
CA GLU A 134 -17.90 3.16 -19.62
C GLU A 134 -17.75 4.28 -18.58
N GLN A 135 -18.81 5.06 -18.35
CA GLN A 135 -18.82 6.10 -17.31
C GLN A 135 -18.63 5.53 -15.89
N ARG A 136 -19.21 4.36 -15.59
CA ARG A 136 -19.04 3.70 -14.29
C ARG A 136 -17.64 3.14 -14.12
N ILE A 137 -17.05 2.55 -15.16
CA ILE A 137 -15.65 2.12 -15.18
C ILE A 137 -14.72 3.32 -14.93
N ALA A 138 -14.93 4.44 -15.60
CA ALA A 138 -14.13 5.65 -15.43
C ALA A 138 -14.17 6.16 -13.97
N ARG A 139 -15.36 6.20 -13.35
CA ARG A 139 -15.52 6.59 -11.93
C ARG A 139 -14.79 5.63 -10.99
N LEU A 140 -14.90 4.32 -11.21
CA LEU A 140 -14.21 3.31 -10.41
C LEU A 140 -12.69 3.41 -10.55
N ARG A 141 -12.17 3.59 -11.77
CA ARG A 141 -10.73 3.80 -12.02
C ARG A 141 -10.22 5.07 -11.33
N ARG A 142 -10.95 6.18 -11.42
CA ARG A 142 -10.59 7.44 -10.73
C ARG A 142 -10.59 7.27 -9.21
N ARG A 143 -11.58 6.56 -8.65
CA ARG A 143 -11.61 6.24 -7.21
C ARG A 143 -10.41 5.38 -6.81
N GLY A 144 -10.09 4.37 -7.62
CA GLY A 144 -8.93 3.51 -7.40
C GLY A 144 -7.60 4.26 -7.47
N SER A 145 -7.43 5.19 -8.42
CA SER A 145 -6.20 5.99 -8.54
C SER A 145 -6.04 6.97 -7.39
N LEU A 146 -7.11 7.66 -6.99
CA LEU A 146 -7.09 8.56 -5.82
C LEU A 146 -6.76 7.80 -4.53
N ALA A 147 -7.36 6.62 -4.31
CA ALA A 147 -7.03 5.77 -3.18
C ALA A 147 -5.57 5.32 -3.19
N SER A 148 -5.04 4.97 -4.37
CA SER A 148 -3.64 4.57 -4.53
C SER A 148 -2.69 5.72 -4.22
N LEU A 149 -2.98 6.93 -4.72
CA LEU A 149 -2.19 8.13 -4.44
C LEU A 149 -2.21 8.49 -2.94
N ALA A 150 -3.40 8.51 -2.33
CA ALA A 150 -3.53 8.77 -0.90
C ALA A 150 -2.75 7.75 -0.06
N GLY A 151 -2.87 6.45 -0.40
CA GLY A 151 -2.11 5.39 0.25
C GLY A 151 -0.59 5.57 0.11
N LEU A 152 -0.12 5.91 -1.09
CA LEU A 152 1.30 6.13 -1.36
C LEU A 152 1.86 7.33 -0.59
N LEU A 153 1.13 8.45 -0.56
CA LEU A 153 1.52 9.64 0.19
C LEU A 153 1.62 9.36 1.70
N LEU A 154 0.67 8.60 2.24
CA LEU A 154 0.72 8.17 3.65
C LEU A 154 1.89 7.24 3.94
N LEU A 155 2.24 6.34 3.02
CA LEU A 155 3.42 5.48 3.17
C LEU A 155 4.73 6.25 3.08
N VAL A 156 4.82 7.25 2.19
CA VAL A 156 5.98 8.16 2.13
C VAL A 156 6.08 8.98 3.41
N ALA A 157 4.99 9.58 3.88
CA ALA A 157 4.97 10.31 5.15
C ALA A 157 5.36 9.42 6.34
N SER A 158 4.88 8.16 6.35
CA SER A 158 5.26 7.16 7.34
C SER A 158 6.77 6.89 7.31
N ALA A 159 7.35 6.57 6.15
CA ALA A 159 8.77 6.28 6.03
C ALA A 159 9.65 7.49 6.40
N THR A 160 9.25 8.70 6.01
CA THR A 160 9.91 9.94 6.41
C THR A 160 9.82 10.14 7.93
N GLY A 161 8.65 9.94 8.54
CA GLY A 161 8.49 10.00 9.98
C GLY A 161 9.39 9.00 10.72
N MET A 162 9.44 7.75 10.25
CA MET A 162 10.29 6.71 10.81
C MET A 162 11.79 7.05 10.72
N SER A 163 12.24 7.70 9.64
CA SER A 163 13.65 8.04 9.45
C SER A 163 14.11 9.19 10.35
N VAL A 164 13.21 10.11 10.68
CA VAL A 164 13.52 11.26 11.54
C VAL A 164 13.21 11.03 13.01
N ALA A 165 12.34 10.07 13.35
CA ALA A 165 11.84 9.84 14.71
C ALA A 165 12.94 9.69 15.77
N ARG A 166 14.12 9.19 15.40
CA ARG A 166 15.25 9.03 16.33
C ARG A 166 15.98 10.34 16.70
N TYR A 167 15.72 11.42 15.99
CA TYR A 167 16.40 12.71 16.18
C TYR A 167 15.53 13.79 16.82
N VAL A 168 14.26 13.47 17.09
CA VAL A 168 13.26 14.37 17.68
C VAL A 168 12.92 13.96 19.08
#